data_AF-F2CHR9-F1
#
_entry.id   AF-F2CHR9-F1
#
_cell.length_a   1.000
_cell.length_b   1.000
_cell.length_c   1.000
_cell.angle_alpha   90.00
_cell.angle_beta   90.00
_cell.angle_gamma   90.00
#
_symmetry.space_group_name_H-M   'P 1'
#
loop_
_entity.id
_entity.type
_entity.pdbx_description
1 polymer ?
#
loop_
_entity_poly.entity_id
_entity_poly.type
_entity_poly.pdbx_seq_one_letter_code
_entity_poly.pdbx_strand_id
1 'polypeptide(L)'
;MAEKFFQHHFQRFETKYIISKETLLALSLEFEGYLLEDERAYSTINNLYYDTSSYQLIRESLENPHFDEKVRLRTYQEHPTEDSQVFLEIKKKTESLVTKRRLAADLLTAEAYLDGDYSQLTDVQIDTEMVWLTQHFGNILSL
;
A
#
# COMPACT_ATOMS: atom_id res chain seq x y z
N MET A 1 -10.61 18.76 -22.71
CA MET A 1 -9.73 17.85 -21.97
C MET A 1 -8.90 17.11 -23.00
N ALA A 2 -7.58 17.06 -22.85
CA ALA A 2 -6.73 16.29 -23.77
C ALA A 2 -7.02 14.80 -23.58
N GLU A 3 -7.11 14.06 -24.69
CA GLU A 3 -7.34 12.62 -24.69
C GLU A 3 -6.10 11.91 -24.11
N LYS A 4 -6.25 11.23 -22.97
CA LYS A 4 -5.14 10.50 -22.32
C LYS A 4 -4.91 9.18 -23.06
N PHE A 5 -3.80 9.07 -23.79
CA PHE A 5 -3.38 7.81 -24.41
C PHE A 5 -2.75 6.88 -23.36
N PHE A 6 -3.28 5.66 -23.23
CA PHE A 6 -2.75 4.65 -22.31
C PHE A 6 -1.92 3.62 -23.07
N GLN A 7 -0.62 3.56 -22.77
CA GLN A 7 0.25 2.51 -23.26
C GLN A 7 0.05 1.24 -22.41
N HIS A 8 -0.41 0.15 -23.02
CA HIS A 8 -0.69 -1.10 -22.31
C HIS A 8 0.51 -2.06 -22.23
N HIS A 9 1.53 -1.88 -23.08
CA HIS A 9 2.74 -2.71 -23.09
C HIS A 9 3.98 -1.84 -22.86
N PHE A 10 4.53 -1.91 -21.65
CA PHE A 10 5.77 -1.25 -21.27
C PHE A 10 6.46 -2.01 -20.14
N GLN A 11 7.76 -1.80 -19.99
CA GLN A 11 8.51 -2.22 -18.81
C GLN A 11 8.68 -1.04 -17.87
N ARG A 12 8.56 -1.28 -16.57
CA ARG A 12 8.72 -0.26 -15.53
C ARG A 12 9.96 -0.60 -14.72
N PHE A 13 10.86 0.36 -14.56
CA PHE A 13 11.91 0.32 -13.55
C PHE A 13 11.63 1.41 -12.52
N GLU A 14 12.04 1.18 -11.28
CA GLU A 14 11.81 2.11 -10.18
C GLU A 14 13.07 2.17 -9.30
N THR A 15 13.63 3.36 -9.13
CA THR A 15 14.80 3.62 -8.30
C THR A 15 14.44 4.59 -7.19
N LYS A 16 14.91 4.33 -5.96
CA LYS A 16 14.68 5.21 -4.81
C LYS A 16 16.00 5.79 -4.33
N TYR A 17 15.98 7.08 -3.98
CA TYR A 17 17.13 7.81 -3.47
C TYR A 17 16.79 8.40 -2.11
N ILE A 18 17.73 8.33 -1.18
CA ILE A 18 17.72 9.17 0.02
C ILE A 18 18.44 10.46 -0.38
N ILE A 19 17.75 11.59 -0.27
CA ILE A 19 18.27 12.92 -0.66
C ILE A 19 18.12 13.91 0.48
N SER A 20 18.97 14.94 0.50
CA SER A 20 18.83 16.04 1.45
C SER A 20 17.72 17.00 1.01
N LYS A 21 17.30 17.89 1.93
CA LYS A 21 16.29 18.91 1.62
C LYS A 21 16.77 19.90 0.55
N GLU A 22 18.06 20.21 0.55
CA GLU A 22 18.70 21.09 -0.43
C GLU A 22 18.65 20.46 -1.83
N THR A 23 18.98 19.17 -1.95
CA THR A 23 18.87 18.43 -3.21
C THR A 23 17.43 18.34 -3.69
N LEU A 24 16.47 18.12 -2.79
CA LEU A 24 15.05 18.10 -3.15
C LEU A 24 14.61 19.42 -3.76
N LEU A 25 14.95 20.56 -3.14
CA LEU A 25 14.62 21.89 -3.66
C LEU A 25 15.24 22.13 -5.05
N ALA A 26 16.50 21.76 -5.24
CA ALA A 26 17.18 21.90 -6.53
C ALA A 26 16.53 21.03 -7.62
N LEU A 27 16.18 19.78 -7.31
CA LEU A 27 15.50 18.88 -8.25
C LEU A 27 14.09 19.35 -8.59
N SER A 28 13.32 19.83 -7.62
CA SER A 28 11.98 20.35 -7.86
C SER A 28 12.00 21.50 -8.87
N LEU A 29 12.94 22.45 -8.73
CA LEU A 29 13.10 23.57 -9.67
C LEU A 29 13.47 23.10 -11.08
N GLU A 30 14.38 22.12 -11.20
CA GLU A 30 14.75 21.55 -12.50
C GLU A 30 13.56 20.83 -13.16
N PHE A 31 12.77 20.10 -12.37
CA PHE A 31 11.65 19.30 -12.86
C PHE A 31 10.46 20.13 -13.37
N GLU A 32 10.29 21.37 -12.94
CA GLU A 32 9.24 22.28 -13.46
C GLU A 32 9.29 22.43 -15.00
N GLY A 33 10.48 22.31 -15.60
CA GLY A 33 10.64 22.37 -17.05
C GLY A 33 10.27 21.09 -17.82
N TYR A 34 10.12 19.95 -17.13
CA TYR A 34 9.96 18.63 -17.76
C TYR A 34 8.73 17.85 -17.29
N LEU A 35 8.24 18.12 -16.08
CA LEU A 35 7.16 17.39 -15.42
C LEU A 35 5.97 18.33 -15.16
N LEU A 36 4.77 17.77 -15.25
CA LEU A 36 3.54 18.45 -14.84
C LEU A 36 2.99 17.73 -13.61
N GLU A 37 2.57 18.52 -12.62
CA GLU A 37 1.88 18.01 -11.45
C GLU A 37 0.60 17.26 -11.85
N ASP A 38 0.38 16.10 -11.22
CA ASP A 38 -0.88 15.39 -11.36
C ASP A 38 -1.90 15.86 -10.31
N GLU A 39 -3.15 15.39 -10.43
CA GLU A 39 -4.26 15.72 -9.53
C GLU A 39 -4.00 15.38 -8.04
N ARG A 40 -2.94 14.61 -7.75
CA ARG A 40 -2.58 14.10 -6.43
C ARG A 40 -1.18 14.55 -5.98
N ALA A 41 -0.58 15.53 -6.66
CA ALA A 41 0.77 16.02 -6.34
C ALA A 41 0.96 16.40 -4.86
N TYR A 42 -0.10 16.94 -4.23
CA TYR A 42 -0.12 17.37 -2.82
C TYR A 42 -0.99 16.46 -1.95
N SER A 43 -0.69 15.17 -1.94
CA SER A 43 -1.42 14.20 -1.10
C SER A 43 -0.68 13.89 0.19
N THR A 44 -1.36 13.99 1.32
CA THR A 44 -0.92 13.34 2.57
C THR A 44 -1.18 11.84 2.43
N ILE A 45 -0.21 10.99 2.76
CA ILE A 45 -0.37 9.54 2.71
C ILE A 45 -0.13 8.97 4.09
N ASN A 46 -1.19 8.53 4.75
CA ASN A 46 -1.13 7.84 6.03
C ASN A 46 -1.19 6.33 5.78
N ASN A 47 -0.30 5.56 6.42
CA ASN A 47 -0.27 4.10 6.34
C ASN A 47 -0.15 3.52 7.75
N LEU A 48 -1.09 2.65 8.12
CA LEU A 48 -0.99 1.77 9.27
C LEU A 48 -0.56 0.39 8.79
N TYR A 49 0.57 -0.11 9.28
CA TYR A 49 1.06 -1.44 8.94
C TYR A 49 0.57 -2.45 9.97
N TYR A 50 0.24 -3.65 9.48
CA TYR A 50 -0.16 -4.76 10.31
C TYR A 50 0.94 -5.82 10.30
N ASP A 51 1.11 -6.47 11.43
CA ASP A 51 2.06 -7.55 11.64
C ASP A 51 1.47 -8.60 12.60
N THR A 52 2.20 -9.65 12.91
CA THR A 52 1.85 -10.56 13.99
C THR A 52 2.26 -9.98 15.33
N SER A 53 1.70 -10.51 16.42
CA SER A 53 2.11 -10.17 17.79
C SER A 53 3.60 -10.42 18.06
N SER A 54 4.23 -11.26 17.24
CA SER A 54 5.65 -11.54 17.31
C SER A 54 6.47 -10.77 16.27
N TYR A 55 5.92 -9.85 15.47
CA TYR A 55 6.65 -9.13 14.41
C TYR A 55 7.23 -10.04 13.32
N GLN A 56 6.51 -11.10 12.95
CA GLN A 56 7.02 -12.10 12.01
C GLN A 56 7.14 -11.56 10.58
N LEU A 57 6.16 -10.77 10.11
CA LEU A 57 6.16 -10.26 8.73
C LEU A 57 7.36 -9.35 8.47
N ILE A 58 7.64 -8.40 9.38
CA ILE A 58 8.80 -7.53 9.22
C ILE A 58 10.13 -8.30 9.32
N ARG A 59 10.25 -9.29 10.21
CA ARG A 59 11.47 -10.11 10.30
C ARG A 59 11.72 -10.86 9.00
N GLU A 60 10.71 -11.54 8.46
CA GLU A 60 10.86 -12.28 7.22
C GLU A 60 11.17 -11.37 6.04
N SER A 61 10.55 -10.17 5.99
CA SER A 61 10.85 -9.13 4.99
C SER A 61 12.34 -8.73 4.98
N LEU A 62 12.98 -8.70 6.16
CA LEU A 62 14.39 -8.35 6.32
C LEU A 62 15.32 -9.53 6.05
N GLU A 63 14.91 -10.75 6.38
CA GLU A 63 15.72 -11.97 6.26
C GLU A 63 15.66 -12.58 4.84
N ASN A 64 14.52 -12.49 4.16
CA ASN A 64 14.30 -13.15 2.87
C ASN A 64 13.96 -12.13 1.75
N PRO A 65 14.93 -11.75 0.90
CA PRO A 65 14.65 -10.82 -0.19
C PRO A 65 13.77 -11.42 -1.30
N HIS A 66 13.57 -12.74 -1.34
CA HIS A 66 12.76 -13.43 -2.35
C HIS A 66 11.30 -13.60 -1.94
N PHE A 67 10.98 -13.39 -0.66
CA PHE A 67 9.61 -13.48 -0.14
C PHE A 67 9.32 -12.31 0.80
N ASP A 68 8.31 -11.50 0.46
CA ASP A 68 7.95 -10.32 1.25
C ASP A 68 6.43 -10.16 1.24
N GLU A 69 5.83 -10.04 2.41
CA GLU A 69 4.41 -9.75 2.55
C GLU A 69 4.17 -8.56 3.46
N LYS A 70 3.29 -7.67 3.02
CA LYS A 70 2.95 -6.44 3.73
C LYS A 70 1.45 -6.22 3.66
N VAL A 71 0.84 -6.20 4.84
CA VAL A 71 -0.55 -5.80 5.04
C VAL A 71 -0.55 -4.38 5.58
N ARG A 72 -1.33 -3.50 4.97
CA ARG A 72 -1.47 -2.13 5.44
C ARG A 72 -2.84 -1.55 5.16
N LEU A 73 -3.28 -0.68 6.05
CA LEU A 73 -4.41 0.20 5.84
C LEU A 73 -3.88 1.58 5.45
N ARG A 74 -4.28 2.08 4.28
CA ARG A 74 -3.81 3.36 3.74
C ARG A 74 -4.96 4.35 3.61
N THR A 75 -4.75 5.60 4.00
CA THR A 75 -5.64 6.70 3.65
C THR A 75 -4.87 7.89 3.07
N TYR A 76 -5.57 8.68 2.27
CA TYR A 76 -5.08 9.95 1.75
C TYR A 76 -5.64 11.16 2.53
N GLN A 77 -6.44 10.91 3.56
CA GLN A 77 -6.96 11.96 4.43
C GLN A 77 -5.96 12.27 5.53
N GLU A 78 -5.72 13.55 5.78
CA GLU A 78 -4.80 14.02 6.83
C GLU A 78 -5.32 13.70 8.23
N HIS A 79 -6.63 13.79 8.43
CA HIS A 79 -7.32 13.50 9.69
C HIS A 79 -8.49 12.53 9.42
N PRO A 80 -8.24 11.22 9.38
CA PRO A 80 -9.29 10.24 9.11
C PRO A 80 -10.31 10.15 10.26
N THR A 81 -11.57 10.00 9.90
CA THR A 81 -12.75 9.68 10.71
C THR A 81 -13.25 8.27 10.35
N GLU A 82 -14.22 7.74 11.10
CA GLU A 82 -14.77 6.39 10.89
C GLU A 82 -15.33 6.16 9.48
N ASP A 83 -15.87 7.20 8.85
CA ASP A 83 -16.42 7.20 7.48
C ASP A 83 -15.38 7.54 6.40
N SER A 84 -14.13 7.81 6.78
CA SER A 84 -13.06 8.12 5.83
C SER A 84 -12.76 6.97 4.90
N GLN A 85 -12.57 7.28 3.62
CA GLN A 85 -12.11 6.28 2.68
C GLN A 85 -10.69 5.81 3.03
N VAL A 86 -10.56 4.50 3.17
CA VAL A 86 -9.31 3.77 3.38
C VAL A 86 -9.13 2.70 2.30
N PHE A 87 -7.91 2.22 2.18
CA PHE A 87 -7.53 1.12 1.31
C PHE A 87 -6.82 0.06 2.13
N LEU A 88 -7.44 -1.10 2.30
CA LEU A 88 -6.73 -2.29 2.75
C LEU A 88 -5.87 -2.76 1.59
N GLU A 89 -4.56 -2.75 1.75
CA GLU A 89 -3.60 -3.16 0.72
C GLU A 89 -2.77 -4.36 1.19
N ILE A 90 -2.70 -5.37 0.33
CA ILE A 90 -1.80 -6.51 0.51
C ILE A 90 -0.80 -6.47 -0.63
N LYS A 91 0.49 -6.41 -0.26
CA LYS A 91 1.60 -6.54 -1.19
C LYS A 91 2.31 -7.85 -0.91
N LYS A 92 2.48 -8.66 -1.95
CA LYS A 92 3.18 -9.94 -1.88
C LYS A 92 4.29 -9.97 -2.92
N LYS A 93 5.45 -10.47 -2.54
CA LYS A 93 6.57 -10.78 -3.42
C LYS A 93 6.87 -12.26 -3.28
N THR A 94 6.97 -12.94 -4.42
CA THR A 94 7.43 -14.33 -4.50
C THR A 94 8.43 -14.42 -5.63
N GLU A 95 9.68 -14.74 -5.30
CA GLU A 95 10.83 -14.65 -6.19
C GLU A 95 10.96 -13.25 -6.81
N SER A 96 10.69 -13.13 -8.12
CA SER A 96 10.71 -11.88 -8.87
C SER A 96 9.33 -11.29 -9.12
N LEU A 97 8.26 -12.02 -8.79
CA LEU A 97 6.89 -11.58 -9.02
C LEU A 97 6.39 -10.78 -7.83
N VAL A 98 5.98 -9.53 -8.08
CA VAL A 98 5.33 -8.67 -7.09
C VAL A 98 3.87 -8.50 -7.46
N THR A 99 2.97 -8.85 -6.56
CA THR A 99 1.54 -8.57 -6.68
C THR A 99 1.13 -7.53 -5.64
N LYS A 100 0.19 -6.67 -6.02
CA LYS A 100 -0.45 -5.71 -5.12
C LYS A 100 -1.95 -5.80 -5.33
N ARG A 101 -2.67 -6.05 -4.24
CA ARG A 101 -4.14 -6.04 -4.20
C ARG A 101 -4.59 -4.97 -3.22
N ARG A 102 -5.74 -4.38 -3.49
CA ARG A 102 -6.35 -3.45 -2.55
C ARG A 102 -7.87 -3.49 -2.61
N LEU A 103 -8.48 -3.24 -1.47
CA LEU A 103 -9.92 -3.07 -1.31
C LEU A 103 -10.18 -1.70 -0.69
N ALA A 104 -11.15 -0.97 -1.24
CA ALA A 104 -11.55 0.33 -0.72
C ALA A 104 -12.79 0.16 0.18
N ALA A 105 -12.79 0.82 1.33
CA ALA A 105 -13.91 0.85 2.27
C ALA A 105 -13.86 2.15 3.08
N ASP A 106 -14.88 2.41 3.89
CA ASP A 106 -14.75 3.31 5.04
C ASP A 106 -13.86 2.68 6.13
N LEU A 107 -13.32 3.52 7.02
CA LEU A 107 -12.36 3.11 8.05
C LEU A 107 -12.96 2.05 8.98
N LEU A 108 -14.15 2.30 9.50
CA LEU A 108 -14.80 1.39 10.46
C LEU A 108 -15.03 -0.01 9.85
N THR A 109 -15.52 -0.06 8.61
CA THR A 109 -15.73 -1.33 7.90
C THR A 109 -14.42 -2.07 7.64
N ALA A 110 -13.34 -1.36 7.29
CA ALA A 110 -12.04 -1.98 7.08
C ALA A 110 -11.39 -2.50 8.37
N GLU A 111 -11.58 -1.80 9.50
CA GLU A 111 -11.14 -2.25 10.81
C GLU A 111 -11.89 -3.51 11.24
N ALA A 112 -13.22 -3.51 11.14
CA ALA A 112 -14.04 -4.70 11.43
C ALA A 112 -13.62 -5.91 10.57
N TYR A 113 -13.33 -5.70 9.28
CA TYR A 113 -12.80 -6.74 8.39
C TYR A 113 -11.48 -7.33 8.90
N LEU A 114 -10.54 -6.49 9.36
CA LEU A 114 -9.25 -6.91 9.89
C LEU A 114 -9.37 -7.62 11.25
N ASP A 115 -10.40 -7.28 12.02
CA ASP A 115 -10.78 -7.99 13.25
C ASP A 115 -11.53 -9.31 13.00
N GLY A 116 -11.79 -9.65 11.73
CA GLY A 116 -12.39 -10.91 11.30
C GLY A 116 -13.89 -10.86 11.04
N ASP A 117 -14.53 -9.69 11.05
CA ASP A 117 -15.89 -9.50 10.59
C ASP A 117 -15.96 -9.22 9.09
N TYR A 118 -16.16 -10.28 8.31
CA TYR A 118 -16.27 -10.23 6.86
C TYR A 118 -17.70 -9.93 6.34
N SER A 119 -18.64 -9.55 7.22
CA SER A 119 -20.07 -9.44 6.85
C SER A 119 -20.40 -8.25 5.94
N GLN A 120 -19.67 -7.14 6.08
CA GLN A 120 -19.93 -5.89 5.35
C GLN A 120 -18.98 -5.69 4.16
N LEU A 121 -17.90 -6.47 4.08
CA LEU A 121 -16.83 -6.26 3.12
C LEU A 121 -16.25 -7.62 2.68
N THR A 122 -16.29 -7.87 1.38
CA THR A 122 -15.73 -9.09 0.77
C THR A 122 -15.14 -8.75 -0.60
N ASP A 123 -13.99 -9.34 -0.88
CA ASP A 123 -13.39 -9.37 -2.21
C ASP A 123 -12.68 -10.71 -2.36
N VAL A 124 -13.07 -11.50 -3.35
CA VAL A 124 -12.59 -12.89 -3.51
C VAL A 124 -11.07 -13.00 -3.47
N GLN A 125 -10.36 -12.04 -4.06
CA GLN A 125 -8.91 -12.07 -4.10
C GLN A 125 -8.32 -11.67 -2.74
N ILE A 126 -8.77 -10.56 -2.14
CA ILE A 126 -8.28 -10.12 -0.83
C ILE A 126 -8.59 -11.14 0.26
N ASP A 127 -9.80 -11.71 0.26
CA ASP A 127 -10.21 -12.75 1.20
C ASP A 127 -9.30 -13.99 1.08
N THR A 128 -8.93 -14.38 -0.15
CA THR A 128 -8.00 -15.47 -0.38
C THR A 128 -6.61 -15.18 0.19
N GLU A 129 -6.09 -13.96 -0.01
CA GLU A 129 -4.79 -13.56 0.55
C GLU A 129 -4.84 -13.50 2.09
N MET A 130 -5.94 -13.01 2.67
CA MET A 130 -6.12 -12.95 4.13
C MET A 130 -6.23 -14.33 4.77
N VAL A 131 -6.91 -15.28 4.12
CA VAL A 131 -6.92 -16.69 4.55
C VAL A 131 -5.52 -17.27 4.52
N TRP A 132 -4.74 -17.03 3.46
CA TRP A 132 -3.36 -17.48 3.38
C TRP A 132 -2.50 -16.86 4.50
N LEU A 133 -2.61 -15.53 4.72
CA LEU A 133 -1.87 -14.78 5.74
C LEU A 133 -2.14 -15.34 7.13
N THR A 134 -3.43 -15.51 7.47
CA THR A 134 -3.84 -16.00 8.79
C THR A 134 -3.48 -17.45 9.03
N GLN A 135 -3.48 -18.29 7.99
CA GLN A 135 -3.00 -19.68 8.09
C GLN A 135 -1.48 -19.78 8.26
N HIS A 136 -0.72 -18.89 7.62
CA HIS A 136 0.74 -18.94 7.64
C HIS A 136 1.36 -18.23 8.83
N PHE A 137 0.83 -17.05 9.18
CA PHE A 137 1.38 -16.14 10.20
C PHE A 137 0.53 -16.08 11.48
N GLY A 138 -0.69 -16.61 11.47
CA GLY A 138 -1.63 -16.46 12.58
C GLY A 138 -2.31 -15.08 12.58
N ASN A 139 -2.63 -14.57 13.76
CA ASN A 139 -3.35 -13.30 13.88
C ASN A 139 -2.51 -12.11 13.42
N ILE A 140 -3.09 -11.33 12.52
CA ILE A 140 -2.54 -10.08 11.99
C ILE A 140 -3.18 -8.93 12.77
N LEU A 141 -2.36 -8.09 13.39
CA LEU A 141 -2.75 -7.01 14.29
C LEU A 141 -2.07 -5.71 13.83
N SER A 142 -2.68 -4.57 14.11
CA SER A 142 -2.03 -3.28 13.87
C SER A 142 -0.80 -3.12 14.76
N LEU A 143 0.29 -2.58 14.20
CA LEU A 143 1.51 -2.21 14.95
C LEU A 143 1.34 -0.92 15.77
#